data_AF-A0A0F0I0F4-F1
#
_entry.id   AF-A0A0F0I0F4-F1
#
_cell.length_a   1.000
_cell.length_b   1.000
_cell.length_c   1.000
_cell.angle_alpha   90.00
_cell.angle_beta   90.00
_cell.angle_gamma   90.00
#
_symmetry.space_group_name_H-M   'P 1'
#
loop_
_entity.id
_entity.type
_entity.pdbx_description
1 polymer ?
#
loop_
_entity_poly.entity_id
_entity_poly.type
_entity_poly.pdbx_seq_one_letter_code
_entity_poly.pdbx_strand_id
1 'polypeptide(L)'
;MQHIGRHFSTARSPSICARFLSISTSPRHYLPVIQRPTRRFATKAVPTVPHLVAQDLASSQHLHHVRDVHNNLKDHGILKISLSFPDDKSQYLESLIVSLSKNHGHGLPITHSASRGWFWDVRPSETSFQTENHQARSETMQEFPWHTDCSYEHAPPRFFALQVLQPDRYGGGTLSVMKIDRLSQFLSPTTKAALLEPEFQITIPPEFIKHPDQRHIVGSLFAIDTQDQGHSLMMRYRDEIVTPLSARAAAALKELKGALQDMEALSHSTLHLTAADLPERSIILLDNYRWLHARNGIKDPARHLRRVRWNAIPFANGVVSHSAEVSST
;
A
#
# COMPACT_ATOMS: atom_id res chain seq x y z
N MET A 1 -91.32 -7.77 -17.04
CA MET A 1 -90.03 -7.29 -16.52
C MET A 1 -89.04 -8.44 -16.67
N GLN A 2 -88.62 -8.73 -17.91
CA GLN A 2 -87.58 -8.05 -18.71
C GLN A 2 -86.17 -8.34 -18.14
N HIS A 3 -85.18 -8.81 -18.88
CA HIS A 3 -85.07 -9.45 -20.20
C HIS A 3 -83.59 -9.95 -20.24
N ILE A 4 -83.34 -11.24 -20.54
CA ILE A 4 -82.75 -11.75 -21.81
C ILE A 4 -81.31 -11.27 -22.07
N GLY A 5 -80.32 -12.11 -22.38
CA GLY A 5 -80.32 -13.53 -22.73
C GLY A 5 -79.21 -13.87 -23.73
N ARG A 6 -78.92 -15.18 -23.86
CA ARG A 6 -78.57 -15.93 -25.09
C ARG A 6 -77.24 -15.57 -25.81
N HIS A 7 -76.54 -16.43 -26.55
CA HIS A 7 -76.60 -17.84 -26.95
C HIS A 7 -75.31 -18.12 -27.79
N PHE A 8 -74.85 -19.39 -27.87
CA PHE A 8 -74.38 -20.17 -29.07
C PHE A 8 -73.37 -19.53 -30.05
N SER A 9 -72.49 -20.19 -30.78
CA SER A 9 -72.04 -21.58 -30.98
C SER A 9 -71.01 -21.53 -32.13
N THR A 10 -70.13 -22.55 -32.22
CA THR A 10 -69.59 -23.15 -33.46
C THR A 10 -68.76 -22.26 -34.42
N ALA A 11 -67.80 -22.72 -35.21
CA ALA A 11 -67.02 -23.93 -35.42
C ALA A 11 -66.14 -23.58 -36.64
N ARG A 12 -64.98 -24.24 -36.80
CA ARG A 12 -64.58 -24.98 -38.03
C ARG A 12 -63.05 -25.10 -38.15
N SER A 13 -62.60 -26.35 -38.11
CA SER A 13 -61.43 -26.86 -38.85
C SER A 13 -61.67 -26.77 -40.36
N PRO A 14 -60.59 -26.71 -41.18
CA PRO A 14 -59.93 -27.92 -41.72
C PRO A 14 -58.39 -27.81 -41.59
N SER A 15 -57.64 -28.87 -41.23
CA SER A 15 -57.20 -30.02 -42.03
C SER A 15 -56.51 -29.67 -43.36
N ILE A 16 -55.24 -30.10 -43.50
CA ILE A 16 -54.61 -30.80 -44.65
C ILE A 16 -53.12 -30.42 -44.78
N CYS A 17 -52.26 -31.46 -44.91
CA CYS A 17 -50.95 -31.62 -45.58
C CYS A 17 -50.04 -30.38 -45.78
N ALA A 18 -48.71 -30.41 -45.66
CA ALA A 18 -47.76 -31.41 -46.14
C ALA A 18 -46.35 -31.12 -45.60
N ARG A 19 -45.48 -32.13 -45.72
CA ARG A 19 -44.02 -32.12 -45.58
C ARG A 19 -43.35 -30.98 -46.36
N PHE A 20 -42.25 -30.41 -45.85
CA PHE A 20 -40.88 -30.60 -46.36
C PHE A 20 -39.87 -29.65 -45.67
N LEU A 21 -38.62 -30.11 -45.65
CA LEU A 21 -37.39 -29.53 -45.10
C LEU A 21 -37.06 -28.14 -45.65
N SER A 22 -36.46 -27.27 -44.81
CA SER A 22 -35.05 -26.84 -44.92
C SER A 22 -34.80 -25.44 -44.33
N ILE A 23 -33.78 -25.36 -43.47
CA ILE A 23 -32.77 -24.30 -43.31
C ILE A 23 -33.27 -22.84 -43.28
N SER A 24 -33.16 -22.21 -42.10
CA SER A 24 -32.85 -20.77 -42.03
C SER A 24 -32.04 -20.44 -40.78
N THR A 25 -30.82 -20.00 -41.06
CA THR A 25 -29.83 -19.40 -40.17
C THR A 25 -30.30 -18.02 -39.68
N SER A 26 -30.38 -17.82 -38.37
CA SER A 26 -30.51 -16.48 -37.78
C SER A 26 -29.14 -15.97 -37.29
N PRO A 27 -28.75 -14.72 -37.62
CA PRO A 27 -27.46 -14.17 -37.22
C PRO A 27 -27.53 -13.68 -35.77
N ARG A 28 -26.76 -14.33 -34.88
CA ARG A 28 -26.42 -13.73 -33.58
C ARG A 28 -25.35 -12.67 -33.84
N HIS A 29 -25.72 -11.40 -33.63
CA HIS A 29 -24.75 -10.33 -33.46
C HIS A 29 -23.88 -10.64 -32.23
N TYR A 30 -22.68 -11.16 -32.48
CA TYR A 30 -21.62 -11.23 -31.49
C TYR A 30 -21.02 -9.84 -31.34
N LEU A 31 -21.33 -9.18 -30.22
CA LEU A 31 -20.49 -8.08 -29.73
C LEU A 31 -19.11 -8.67 -29.40
N PRO A 32 -18.01 -8.05 -29.84
CA PRO A 32 -16.69 -8.56 -29.52
C PRO A 32 -16.45 -8.38 -28.02
N VAL A 33 -16.22 -9.51 -27.34
CA VAL A 33 -15.58 -9.53 -26.03
C VAL A 33 -14.27 -8.77 -26.17
N ILE A 34 -14.16 -7.61 -25.51
CA ILE A 34 -12.91 -6.87 -25.42
C ILE A 34 -11.92 -7.77 -24.65
N GLN A 35 -11.12 -8.53 -25.39
CA GLN A 35 -9.97 -9.22 -24.83
C GLN A 35 -9.00 -8.16 -24.33
N ARG A 36 -8.92 -8.00 -23.01
CA ARG A 36 -7.82 -7.27 -22.39
C ARG A 36 -6.52 -7.94 -22.84
N PRO A 37 -5.53 -7.18 -23.33
CA PRO A 37 -4.28 -7.77 -23.80
C PRO A 37 -3.60 -8.50 -22.64
N THR A 38 -3.40 -9.80 -22.79
CA THR A 38 -2.57 -10.61 -21.91
C THR A 38 -1.12 -10.20 -22.12
N ARG A 39 -0.67 -9.17 -21.40
CA ARG A 39 0.76 -8.85 -21.31
C ARG A 39 1.47 -10.06 -20.68
N ARG A 40 2.18 -10.83 -21.50
CA ARG A 40 3.12 -11.84 -21.02
C ARG A 40 4.29 -11.13 -20.36
N PHE A 41 4.26 -11.04 -19.03
CA PHE A 41 5.40 -10.59 -18.25
C PHE A 41 6.38 -11.74 -18.10
N ALA A 42 7.67 -11.48 -18.31
CA ALA A 42 8.72 -12.42 -17.95
C ALA A 42 8.57 -12.77 -16.46
N THR A 43 8.49 -14.06 -16.16
CA THR A 43 8.46 -14.63 -14.81
C THR A 43 9.80 -14.37 -14.14
N LYS A 44 10.04 -13.13 -13.71
CA LYS A 44 11.12 -12.83 -12.77
C LYS A 44 10.77 -13.56 -11.47
N ALA A 45 11.77 -14.21 -10.88
CA ALA A 45 11.65 -14.94 -9.63
C ALA A 45 10.93 -14.11 -8.55
N VAL A 46 10.15 -14.81 -7.71
CA VAL A 46 9.48 -14.21 -6.54
C VAL A 46 10.53 -13.44 -5.73
N PRO A 47 10.30 -12.16 -5.37
CA PRO A 47 11.30 -11.42 -4.61
C PRO A 47 11.59 -12.11 -3.27
N THR A 48 12.84 -12.53 -3.05
CA THR A 48 13.24 -13.07 -1.75
C THR A 48 13.50 -11.93 -0.78
N VAL A 49 13.10 -12.06 0.48
CA VAL A 49 13.45 -11.09 1.52
C VAL A 49 14.86 -11.42 2.02
N PRO A 50 15.86 -10.52 1.87
CA PRO A 50 17.17 -10.72 2.45
C PRO A 50 17.08 -10.90 3.96
N HIS A 51 17.97 -11.70 4.53
CA HIS A 51 17.96 -12.05 5.93
C HIS A 51 19.34 -11.89 6.56
N LEU A 52 19.39 -11.13 7.66
CA LEU A 52 20.56 -11.02 8.52
C LEU A 52 20.23 -11.53 9.93
N VAL A 53 21.26 -11.92 10.68
CA VAL A 53 21.14 -12.31 12.09
C VAL A 53 21.98 -11.37 12.93
N ALA A 54 21.36 -10.74 13.93
CA ALA A 54 22.07 -10.01 14.97
C ALA A 54 22.37 -10.98 16.12
N GLN A 55 23.65 -11.08 16.49
CA GLN A 55 24.09 -12.00 17.54
C GLN A 55 23.87 -11.43 18.94
N ASP A 56 23.98 -10.10 19.06
CA ASP A 56 23.88 -9.36 20.31
C ASP A 56 23.45 -7.90 20.06
N LEU A 57 23.28 -7.13 21.14
CA LEU A 57 22.98 -5.69 21.06
C LEU A 57 24.07 -4.91 20.32
N ALA A 58 25.34 -5.28 20.51
CA ALA A 58 26.50 -4.60 19.93
C ALA A 58 26.55 -4.71 18.39
N SER A 59 25.91 -5.73 17.83
CA SER A 59 25.75 -5.91 16.38
C SER A 59 25.18 -4.65 15.70
N SER A 60 24.30 -3.91 16.38
CA SER A 60 23.72 -2.64 15.90
C SER A 60 24.73 -1.50 15.67
N GLN A 61 25.95 -1.63 16.20
CA GLN A 61 27.03 -0.66 16.14
C GLN A 61 28.25 -1.17 15.36
N HIS A 62 28.31 -2.46 15.04
CA HIS A 62 29.37 -3.04 14.23
C HIS A 62 29.28 -2.54 12.79
N LEU A 63 30.33 -1.85 12.31
CA LEU A 63 30.34 -1.19 11.00
C LEU A 63 29.97 -2.11 9.83
N HIS A 64 30.44 -3.36 9.85
CA HIS A 64 30.10 -4.34 8.81
C HIS A 64 28.60 -4.63 8.78
N HIS A 65 28.02 -4.92 9.94
CA HIS A 65 26.60 -5.24 10.09
C HIS A 65 25.72 -4.05 9.70
N VAL A 66 26.05 -2.85 10.16
CA VAL A 66 25.34 -1.61 9.81
C VAL A 66 25.40 -1.34 8.31
N ARG A 67 26.56 -1.55 7.68
CA ARG A 67 26.74 -1.43 6.23
C ARG A 67 25.90 -2.46 5.47
N ASP A 68 25.84 -3.70 5.93
CA ASP A 68 25.01 -4.73 5.29
C ASP A 68 23.52 -4.39 5.39
N VAL A 69 23.07 -3.87 6.54
CA VAL A 69 21.70 -3.36 6.70
C VAL A 69 21.42 -2.23 5.69
N HIS A 70 22.32 -1.24 5.60
CA HIS A 70 22.18 -0.13 4.65
C HIS A 70 22.12 -0.62 3.20
N ASN A 71 23.05 -1.49 2.79
CA ASN A 71 23.11 -2.04 1.44
C ASN A 71 21.83 -2.82 1.09
N ASN A 72 21.31 -3.63 2.02
CA ASN A 72 20.07 -4.37 1.78
C ASN A 72 18.85 -3.43 1.62
N LEU A 73 18.77 -2.37 2.43
CA LEU A 73 17.73 -1.35 2.28
C LEU A 73 17.87 -0.59 0.95
N LYS A 74 19.08 -0.27 0.53
CA LYS A 74 19.35 0.40 -0.74
C LYS A 74 19.00 -0.48 -1.93
N ASP A 75 19.49 -1.71 -1.95
CA ASP A 75 19.40 -2.58 -3.13
C ASP A 75 18.00 -3.23 -3.23
N HIS A 76 17.50 -3.75 -2.11
CA HIS A 76 16.25 -4.53 -2.08
C HIS A 76 15.04 -3.72 -1.58
N GLY A 77 15.25 -2.70 -0.75
CA GLY A 77 14.18 -1.92 -0.11
C GLY A 77 13.42 -2.72 0.95
N ILE A 78 13.88 -3.90 1.33
CA ILE A 78 13.29 -4.75 2.36
C ILE A 78 14.37 -5.63 2.98
N LEU A 79 14.29 -5.86 4.29
CA LEU A 79 15.25 -6.68 5.02
C LEU A 79 14.61 -7.28 6.27
N LYS A 80 14.78 -8.59 6.47
CA LYS A 80 14.52 -9.25 7.75
C LYS A 80 15.80 -9.32 8.56
N ILE A 81 15.70 -9.02 9.85
CA ILE A 81 16.76 -9.26 10.84
C ILE A 81 16.19 -10.16 11.93
N SER A 82 16.86 -11.28 12.24
CA SER A 82 16.54 -12.10 13.41
C SER A 82 17.48 -11.75 14.55
N LEU A 83 16.93 -11.55 15.75
CA LEU A 83 17.71 -11.34 16.97
C LEU A 83 17.94 -12.66 17.67
N SER A 84 19.20 -13.02 17.93
CA SER A 84 19.56 -14.21 18.71
C SER A 84 19.50 -13.98 20.22
N PHE A 85 18.95 -12.84 20.64
CA PHE A 85 18.88 -12.36 22.02
C PHE A 85 17.52 -11.67 22.27
N PRO A 86 17.05 -11.58 23.53
CA PRO A 86 15.84 -10.83 23.86
C PRO A 86 16.09 -9.32 23.76
N ASP A 87 15.13 -8.58 23.22
CA ASP A 87 15.19 -7.11 23.13
C ASP A 87 13.78 -6.48 23.19
N ASP A 88 13.05 -6.73 24.25
CA ASP A 88 11.67 -6.26 24.41
C ASP A 88 11.55 -4.74 24.50
N LYS A 89 12.67 -4.03 24.62
CA LYS A 89 12.77 -2.58 24.70
C LYS A 89 13.24 -1.93 23.39
N SER A 90 13.49 -2.72 22.34
CA SER A 90 13.93 -2.24 21.02
C SER A 90 15.27 -1.50 21.02
N GLN A 91 16.16 -1.80 21.97
CA GLN A 91 17.47 -1.16 22.13
C GLN A 91 18.38 -1.40 20.93
N TYR A 92 18.34 -2.61 20.36
CA TYR A 92 19.08 -2.93 19.15
C TYR A 92 18.61 -2.05 17.98
N LEU A 93 17.29 -1.92 17.80
CA LEU A 93 16.71 -1.18 16.69
C LEU A 93 16.97 0.32 16.82
N GLU A 94 16.89 0.87 18.02
CA GLU A 94 17.25 2.26 18.31
C GLU A 94 18.71 2.53 17.94
N SER A 95 19.63 1.72 18.47
CA SER A 95 21.07 1.84 18.23
C SER A 95 21.44 1.65 16.76
N LEU A 96 20.72 0.77 16.06
CA LEU A 96 20.91 0.52 14.63
C LEU A 96 20.54 1.77 13.82
N ILE A 97 19.42 2.42 14.10
CA ILE A 97 19.01 3.63 13.36
C ILE A 97 19.96 4.79 13.61
N VAL A 98 20.42 4.98 14.86
CA VAL A 98 21.46 5.97 15.18
C VAL A 98 22.75 5.67 14.41
N SER A 99 23.15 4.40 14.33
CA SER A 99 24.35 3.99 13.58
C SER A 99 24.19 4.16 12.07
N LEU A 100 23.01 3.90 11.50
CA LEU A 100 22.71 4.17 10.10
C LEU A 100 22.75 5.68 9.81
N SER A 101 22.26 6.50 10.73
CA SER A 101 22.33 7.96 10.61
C SER A 101 23.78 8.43 10.59
N LYS A 102 24.57 8.00 11.58
CA LYS A 102 25.97 8.38 11.73
C LYS A 102 26.86 7.94 10.56
N ASN A 103 26.68 6.72 10.06
CA ASN A 103 27.62 6.11 9.11
C ASN A 103 27.14 6.13 7.65
N HIS A 104 25.84 6.30 7.41
CA HIS A 104 25.25 6.22 6.06
C HIS A 104 24.27 7.37 5.73
N GLY A 105 24.21 8.42 6.55
CA GLY A 105 23.47 9.64 6.25
C GLY A 105 21.94 9.49 6.28
N HIS A 106 21.43 8.44 6.94
CA HIS A 106 19.98 8.35 7.19
C HIS A 106 19.55 9.47 8.15
N GLY A 107 18.36 10.05 7.94
CA GLY A 107 17.73 10.91 8.94
C GLY A 107 17.32 10.13 10.20
N LEU A 108 17.25 10.83 11.33
CA LEU A 108 16.79 10.27 12.61
C LEU A 108 15.30 9.87 12.59
N PRO A 109 14.83 9.10 13.58
CA PRO A 109 13.42 8.75 13.68
C PRO A 109 12.51 9.96 13.82
N ILE A 110 11.30 9.83 13.27
CA ILE A 110 10.21 10.78 13.51
C ILE A 110 9.34 10.29 14.65
N THR A 111 8.76 11.23 15.40
CA THR A 111 7.78 10.91 16.45
C THR A 111 6.49 10.35 15.84
N HIS A 112 5.86 9.40 16.52
CA HIS A 112 4.60 8.81 16.04
C HIS A 112 3.46 9.84 15.99
N SER A 113 3.38 10.65 17.04
CA SER A 113 2.37 11.69 17.25
C SER A 113 3.01 12.81 18.09
N ALA A 114 2.26 13.89 18.35
CA ALA A 114 2.71 14.95 19.26
C ALA A 114 3.02 14.44 20.68
N SER A 115 2.41 13.32 21.10
CA SER A 115 2.48 12.78 22.46
C SER A 115 3.34 11.51 22.60
N ARG A 116 3.97 11.02 21.52
CA ARG A 116 4.71 9.75 21.51
C ARG A 116 6.10 9.92 20.91
N GLY A 117 7.08 9.24 21.50
CA GLY A 117 8.47 9.22 21.04
C GLY A 117 8.66 8.46 19.73
N TRP A 118 9.89 8.00 19.49
CA TRP A 118 10.27 7.31 18.25
C TRP A 118 9.60 5.95 18.05
N PHE A 119 9.30 5.26 19.15
CA PHE A 119 8.72 3.93 19.13
C PHE A 119 7.30 3.93 19.68
N TRP A 120 6.43 3.13 19.07
CA TRP A 120 5.07 2.94 19.51
C TRP A 120 4.61 1.51 19.28
N ASP A 121 3.63 1.09 20.07
CA ASP A 121 3.10 -0.26 20.03
C ASP A 121 2.08 -0.37 18.89
N VAL A 122 2.16 -1.46 18.13
CA VAL A 122 1.17 -1.86 17.13
C VAL A 122 0.51 -3.11 17.68
N ARG A 123 -0.53 -2.89 18.48
CA ARG A 123 -1.31 -3.94 19.16
C ARG A 123 -2.79 -3.55 19.19
N PRO A 124 -3.71 -4.52 19.08
CA PRO A 124 -5.13 -4.26 19.29
C PRO A 124 -5.39 -3.62 20.66
N SER A 125 -6.18 -2.55 20.68
CA SER A 125 -6.64 -1.90 21.91
C SER A 125 -7.98 -1.22 21.66
N GLU A 126 -8.98 -1.50 22.49
CA GLU A 126 -10.32 -0.87 22.40
C GLU A 126 -10.49 0.32 23.35
N THR A 127 -9.62 0.46 24.35
CA THR A 127 -9.83 1.37 25.49
C THR A 127 -8.63 2.28 25.78
N SER A 128 -7.46 1.99 25.23
CA SER A 128 -6.23 2.78 25.44
C SER A 128 -5.57 3.07 24.10
N PHE A 129 -5.77 4.29 23.60
CA PHE A 129 -5.23 4.73 22.32
C PHE A 129 -3.94 5.53 22.51
N GLN A 130 -3.03 5.42 21.55
CA GLN A 130 -1.74 6.12 21.58
C GLN A 130 -1.81 7.53 20.97
N THR A 131 -2.92 7.88 20.33
CA THR A 131 -3.26 9.20 19.81
C THR A 131 -4.49 9.76 20.52
N GLU A 132 -4.49 11.07 20.82
CA GLU A 132 -5.46 11.76 21.68
C GLU A 132 -6.93 11.43 21.34
N ASN A 133 -7.49 10.45 22.05
CA ASN A 133 -8.86 9.92 21.93
C ASN A 133 -9.27 9.34 20.56
N HIS A 134 -8.30 9.08 19.68
CA HIS A 134 -8.56 8.47 18.38
C HIS A 134 -7.77 7.17 18.26
N GLN A 135 -8.44 6.09 17.87
CA GLN A 135 -7.80 4.81 17.61
C GLN A 135 -7.14 4.83 16.22
N ALA A 136 -5.82 4.68 16.17
CA ALA A 136 -5.15 4.53 14.88
C ALA A 136 -5.50 3.16 14.26
N ARG A 137 -5.51 3.06 12.92
CA ARG A 137 -5.72 1.78 12.20
C ARG A 137 -4.77 0.66 12.65
N SER A 138 -3.57 1.01 13.10
CA SER A 138 -2.59 0.05 13.64
C SER A 138 -2.97 -0.55 14.99
N GLU A 139 -3.93 0.05 15.70
CA GLU A 139 -4.43 -0.38 17.01
C GLU A 139 -5.73 -1.18 16.92
N THR A 140 -6.19 -1.50 15.70
CA THR A 140 -7.41 -2.25 15.47
C THR A 140 -7.14 -3.69 15.05
N MET A 141 -8.15 -4.56 15.18
CA MET A 141 -8.09 -5.93 14.67
C MET A 141 -8.47 -6.05 13.19
N GLN A 142 -9.05 -5.02 12.58
CA GLN A 142 -9.49 -5.08 11.18
C GLN A 142 -8.29 -5.19 10.23
N GLU A 143 -8.52 -5.52 8.98
CA GLU A 143 -7.46 -5.42 7.97
C GLU A 143 -6.97 -3.98 7.79
N PHE A 144 -5.74 -3.85 7.26
CA PHE A 144 -5.19 -2.61 6.78
C PHE A 144 -4.85 -2.77 5.30
N PRO A 145 -5.64 -2.18 4.38
CA PRO A 145 -5.43 -2.28 2.93
C PRO A 145 -4.08 -1.74 2.47
N TRP A 146 -3.76 -1.91 1.18
CA TRP A 146 -2.52 -1.44 0.56
C TRP A 146 -2.26 0.05 0.79
N HIS A 147 -1.12 0.35 1.41
CA HIS A 147 -0.69 1.71 1.69
C HIS A 147 0.83 1.85 1.79
N THR A 148 1.27 3.10 1.82
CA THR A 148 2.55 3.56 2.37
C THR A 148 2.28 4.31 3.67
N ASP A 149 3.17 4.19 4.64
CA ASP A 149 3.05 4.89 5.92
C ASP A 149 3.16 6.41 5.73
N CYS A 150 2.34 7.17 6.48
CA CYS A 150 2.37 8.63 6.51
C CYS A 150 2.22 9.32 5.13
N SER A 151 1.45 8.75 4.20
CA SER A 151 1.25 9.33 2.86
C SER A 151 0.65 10.74 2.84
N TYR A 152 0.09 11.20 3.96
CA TYR A 152 -0.45 12.54 4.18
C TYR A 152 0.58 13.59 4.62
N GLU A 153 1.84 13.19 4.87
CA GLU A 153 2.91 14.13 5.23
C GLU A 153 3.58 14.69 3.96
N HIS A 154 4.09 15.93 4.04
CA HIS A 154 4.94 16.49 2.98
C HIS A 154 6.28 15.76 2.87
N ALA A 155 6.83 15.34 4.01
CA ALA A 155 8.05 14.55 4.12
C ALA A 155 7.72 13.20 4.77
N PRO A 156 7.10 12.25 4.04
CA PRO A 156 6.87 10.92 4.56
C PRO A 156 8.23 10.28 4.94
N PRO A 157 8.26 9.38 5.93
CA PRO A 157 9.47 8.65 6.25
C PRO A 157 9.80 7.69 5.12
N ARG A 158 11.06 7.69 4.66
CA ARG A 158 11.53 6.74 3.66
C ARG A 158 11.53 5.32 4.19
N PHE A 159 11.83 5.11 5.47
CA PHE A 159 11.93 3.77 6.03
C PHE A 159 11.05 3.59 7.26
N PHE A 160 10.56 2.37 7.44
CA PHE A 160 9.96 1.94 8.69
C PHE A 160 10.44 0.54 9.07
N ALA A 161 10.32 0.22 10.36
CA ALA A 161 10.60 -1.10 10.89
C ALA A 161 9.46 -1.56 11.79
N LEU A 162 9.24 -2.87 11.79
CA LEU A 162 8.36 -3.59 12.70
C LEU A 162 9.17 -4.66 13.43
N GLN A 163 9.32 -4.53 14.74
CA GLN A 163 9.83 -5.59 15.60
C GLN A 163 8.67 -6.44 16.11
N VAL A 164 8.78 -7.76 15.97
CA VAL A 164 7.80 -8.73 16.46
C VAL A 164 8.12 -9.06 17.92
N LEU A 165 7.29 -8.57 18.84
CA LEU A 165 7.33 -8.91 20.26
C LEU A 165 6.38 -10.07 20.57
N GLN A 166 5.26 -10.16 19.86
CA GLN A 166 4.37 -11.31 19.86
C GLN A 166 3.66 -11.40 18.51
N PRO A 167 3.89 -12.47 17.71
CA PRO A 167 3.19 -12.65 16.45
C PRO A 167 1.71 -13.00 16.68
N ASP A 168 0.91 -12.93 15.61
CA ASP A 168 -0.44 -13.49 15.64
C ASP A 168 -0.35 -15.02 15.65
N ARG A 169 -0.92 -15.66 16.68
CA ARG A 169 -0.87 -17.13 16.85
C ARG A 169 -1.99 -17.89 16.13
N TYR A 170 -2.94 -17.18 15.52
CA TYR A 170 -4.17 -17.77 14.96
C TYR A 170 -4.31 -17.56 13.44
N GLY A 171 -3.19 -17.28 12.76
CA GLY A 171 -3.16 -17.12 11.31
C GLY A 171 -3.81 -15.83 10.81
N GLY A 172 -3.77 -14.77 11.62
CA GLY A 172 -4.08 -13.39 11.24
C GLY A 172 -2.81 -12.54 11.11
N GLY A 173 -2.99 -11.23 10.94
CA GLY A 173 -1.90 -10.24 11.01
C GLY A 173 -0.72 -10.43 10.04
N THR A 174 -0.93 -11.17 8.94
CA THR A 174 0.04 -11.41 7.86
C THR A 174 0.41 -10.09 7.20
N LEU A 175 1.71 -9.79 7.14
CA LEU A 175 2.23 -8.62 6.45
C LEU A 175 2.39 -8.95 4.97
N SER A 176 1.59 -8.30 4.12
CA SER A 176 1.69 -8.45 2.66
C SER A 176 2.43 -7.25 2.09
N VAL A 177 3.38 -7.48 1.18
CA VAL A 177 4.20 -6.41 0.58
C VAL A 177 4.31 -6.57 -0.93
N MET A 178 4.27 -5.45 -1.65
CA MET A 178 4.30 -5.40 -3.11
C MET A 178 5.25 -4.31 -3.58
N LYS A 179 6.11 -4.63 -4.55
CA LYS A 179 7.01 -3.61 -5.13
C LYS A 179 6.24 -2.65 -6.03
N ILE A 180 6.46 -1.37 -5.82
CA ILE A 180 5.83 -0.29 -6.60
C ILE A 180 6.33 -0.28 -8.05
N ASP A 181 7.59 -0.65 -8.29
CA ASP A 181 8.14 -0.74 -9.64
C ASP A 181 7.36 -1.74 -10.52
N ARG A 182 6.93 -2.86 -9.94
CA ARG A 182 6.08 -3.86 -10.57
C ARG A 182 4.67 -3.35 -10.80
N LEU A 183 4.06 -2.70 -9.81
CA LEU A 183 2.76 -2.05 -9.97
C LEU A 183 2.77 -1.05 -11.12
N SER A 184 3.82 -0.25 -11.22
CA SER A 184 3.94 0.72 -12.31
C SER A 184 3.92 0.06 -13.69
N GLN A 185 4.36 -1.20 -13.85
CA GLN A 185 4.37 -1.87 -15.15
C GLN A 185 2.96 -2.17 -15.69
N PHE A 186 1.95 -2.17 -14.81
CA PHE A 186 0.54 -2.37 -15.16
C PHE A 186 -0.18 -1.07 -15.52
N LEU A 187 0.44 0.09 -15.26
CA LEU A 187 -0.15 1.39 -15.53
C LEU A 187 0.22 1.92 -16.92
N SER A 188 -0.74 2.58 -17.56
CA SER A 188 -0.55 3.31 -18.80
C SER A 188 0.42 4.49 -18.63
N PRO A 189 1.14 4.90 -19.69
CA PRO A 189 2.00 6.09 -19.63
C PRO A 189 1.26 7.35 -19.18
N THR A 190 0.02 7.53 -19.65
CA THR A 190 -0.84 8.66 -19.27
C THR A 190 -1.16 8.66 -17.78
N THR A 191 -1.49 7.49 -17.21
CA THR A 191 -1.73 7.36 -15.78
C THR A 191 -0.48 7.65 -14.96
N LYS A 192 0.69 7.14 -15.38
CA LYS A 192 1.96 7.47 -14.69
C LYS A 192 2.23 8.98 -14.68
N ALA A 193 2.04 9.64 -15.82
CA ALA A 193 2.21 11.08 -15.93
C ALA A 193 1.23 11.82 -15.01
N ALA A 194 -0.04 11.43 -14.97
CA ALA A 194 -1.02 12.04 -14.06
C ALA A 194 -0.69 11.80 -12.57
N LEU A 195 -0.21 10.61 -12.20
CA LEU A 195 0.18 10.31 -10.82
C LEU A 195 1.39 11.10 -10.33
N LEU A 196 2.25 11.60 -11.24
CA LEU A 196 3.41 12.45 -10.94
C LEU A 196 3.03 13.93 -10.69
N GLU A 197 1.80 14.33 -11.05
CA GLU A 197 1.36 15.72 -10.95
C GLU A 197 0.67 16.01 -9.61
N PRO A 198 0.78 17.25 -9.08
CA PRO A 198 0.21 17.61 -7.78
C PRO A 198 -1.30 17.84 -7.83
N GLU A 199 -2.05 16.84 -8.30
CA GLU A 199 -3.50 16.90 -8.52
C GLU A 199 -4.30 16.00 -7.57
N PHE A 200 -3.73 15.66 -6.42
CA PHE A 200 -4.39 14.85 -5.40
C PHE A 200 -4.42 15.59 -4.08
N GLN A 201 -5.61 15.76 -3.53
CA GLN A 201 -5.78 16.12 -2.14
C GLN A 201 -5.62 14.86 -1.29
N ILE A 202 -4.73 14.91 -0.31
CA ILE A 202 -4.46 13.81 0.61
C ILE A 202 -4.86 14.28 2.01
N THR A 203 -5.99 13.77 2.51
CA THR A 203 -6.54 14.12 3.81
C THR A 203 -5.64 13.61 4.94
N ILE A 204 -5.37 14.46 5.92
CA ILE A 204 -4.67 14.08 7.14
C ILE A 204 -5.68 13.41 8.08
N PRO A 205 -5.49 12.14 8.47
CA PRO A 205 -6.38 11.48 9.42
C PRO A 205 -6.47 12.27 10.74
N PRO A 206 -7.66 12.33 11.38
CA PRO A 206 -7.87 13.16 12.57
C PRO A 206 -6.84 12.96 13.67
N GLU A 207 -6.43 11.71 13.89
CA GLU A 207 -5.46 11.31 14.91
C GLU A 207 -4.02 11.82 14.66
N PHE A 208 -3.74 12.33 13.46
CA PHE A 208 -2.41 12.81 13.05
C PHE A 208 -2.39 14.30 12.72
N ILE A 209 -3.47 15.04 12.99
CA ILE A 209 -3.51 16.50 12.80
C ILE A 209 -2.57 17.16 13.81
N LYS A 210 -1.55 17.86 13.29
CA LYS A 210 -0.62 18.67 14.11
C LYS A 210 -1.05 20.14 14.22
N HIS A 211 -1.68 20.66 13.16
CA HIS A 211 -2.14 22.04 13.07
C HIS A 211 -3.64 22.08 12.74
N PRO A 212 -4.49 22.73 13.56
CA PRO A 212 -5.92 22.82 13.32
C PRO A 212 -6.32 23.43 11.96
N ASP A 213 -5.46 24.19 11.32
CA ASP A 213 -5.77 24.80 10.02
C ASP A 213 -5.32 23.93 8.83
N GLN A 214 -4.53 22.89 9.09
CA GLN A 214 -4.05 21.97 8.06
C GLN A 214 -4.75 20.62 8.20
N ARG A 215 -5.69 20.35 7.29
CA ARG A 215 -6.49 19.11 7.25
C ARG A 215 -6.13 18.19 6.09
N HIS A 216 -5.36 18.69 5.14
CA HIS A 216 -4.93 17.94 3.97
C HIS A 216 -3.64 18.55 3.41
N ILE A 217 -3.00 17.80 2.53
CA ILE A 217 -1.98 18.31 1.62
C ILE A 217 -2.48 18.16 0.18
N VAL A 218 -1.94 18.97 -0.73
CA VAL A 218 -2.09 18.75 -2.18
C VAL A 218 -0.75 18.29 -2.73
N GLY A 219 -0.73 17.21 -3.50
CA GLY A 219 0.50 16.66 -4.05
C GLY A 219 0.29 15.51 -5.02
N SER A 220 1.40 14.99 -5.54
CA SER A 220 1.43 13.83 -6.44
C SER A 220 1.37 12.51 -5.66
N LEU A 221 0.95 11.42 -6.29
CA LEU A 221 1.01 10.07 -5.69
C LEU A 221 2.31 9.35 -6.06
N PHE A 222 2.89 9.67 -7.22
CA PHE A 222 4.21 9.24 -7.65
C PHE A 222 5.22 10.38 -7.57
N ALA A 223 6.48 10.01 -7.41
CA ALA A 223 7.63 10.89 -7.50
C ALA A 223 8.84 10.11 -8.02
N ILE A 224 9.86 10.82 -8.48
CA ILE A 224 11.16 10.23 -8.86
C ILE A 224 12.17 10.56 -7.77
N ASP A 225 12.83 9.54 -7.22
CA ASP A 225 13.90 9.73 -6.23
C ASP A 225 15.13 10.31 -6.93
N THR A 226 15.34 11.63 -6.82
CA THR A 226 16.51 12.29 -7.40
C THR A 226 17.78 12.10 -6.55
N GLN A 227 17.65 11.61 -5.32
CA GLN A 227 18.78 11.31 -4.44
C GLN A 227 19.34 9.91 -4.71
N ASP A 228 18.54 9.03 -5.31
CA ASP A 228 18.98 7.73 -5.79
C ASP A 228 19.58 7.84 -7.20
N GLN A 229 20.77 7.28 -7.40
CA GLN A 229 21.48 7.29 -8.69
C GLN A 229 20.68 6.60 -9.81
N GLY A 230 19.78 5.67 -9.44
CA GLY A 230 18.90 4.95 -10.36
C GLY A 230 17.60 5.70 -10.71
N HIS A 231 17.33 6.86 -10.12
CA HIS A 231 16.08 7.60 -10.28
C HIS A 231 14.84 6.73 -10.07
N SER A 232 14.83 6.01 -8.94
CA SER A 232 13.78 5.06 -8.62
C SER A 232 12.40 5.75 -8.49
N LEU A 233 11.36 5.10 -9.00
CA LEU A 233 9.98 5.51 -8.79
C LEU A 233 9.60 5.35 -7.30
N MET A 234 9.10 6.42 -6.71
CA MET A 234 8.55 6.48 -5.35
C MET A 234 7.03 6.61 -5.41
N MET A 235 6.35 6.11 -4.38
CA MET A 235 4.91 6.31 -4.21
C MET A 235 4.60 6.77 -2.79
N ARG A 236 3.53 7.56 -2.67
CA ARG A 236 2.76 7.71 -1.44
C ARG A 236 1.30 7.41 -1.75
N TYR A 237 0.67 6.58 -0.95
CA TYR A 237 -0.70 6.16 -1.20
C TYR A 237 -1.36 5.57 0.03
N ARG A 238 -2.63 5.90 0.23
CA ARG A 238 -3.56 5.26 1.17
C ARG A 238 -4.96 5.55 0.67
N ASP A 239 -5.71 4.50 0.31
CA ASP A 239 -6.86 4.64 -0.57
C ASP A 239 -7.94 5.60 -0.04
N GLU A 240 -8.27 5.49 1.24
CA GLU A 240 -9.40 6.17 1.84
C GLU A 240 -9.18 7.66 2.10
N ILE A 241 -7.95 8.15 1.92
CA ILE A 241 -7.60 9.57 2.17
C ILE A 241 -7.22 10.34 0.90
N VAL A 242 -7.30 9.71 -0.28
CA VAL A 242 -6.90 10.34 -1.54
C VAL A 242 -8.12 10.76 -2.35
N THR A 243 -8.20 12.05 -2.66
CA THR A 243 -9.23 12.64 -3.53
C THR A 243 -8.57 13.27 -4.76
N PRO A 244 -8.93 12.86 -5.99
CA PRO A 244 -8.43 13.49 -7.20
C PRO A 244 -9.04 14.88 -7.40
N LEU A 245 -8.24 15.85 -7.86
CA LEU A 245 -8.65 17.24 -8.08
C LEU A 245 -8.96 17.56 -9.55
N SER A 246 -8.72 16.61 -10.47
CA SER A 246 -8.95 16.76 -11.90
C SER A 246 -9.54 15.49 -12.51
N ALA A 247 -10.13 15.60 -13.71
CA ALA A 247 -10.65 14.44 -14.44
C ALA A 247 -9.53 13.44 -14.80
N ARG A 248 -8.33 13.93 -15.13
CA ARG A 248 -7.18 13.07 -15.44
C ARG A 248 -6.65 12.37 -14.19
N ALA A 249 -6.59 13.06 -13.06
CA ALA A 249 -6.23 12.46 -11.77
C ALA A 249 -7.25 11.40 -11.34
N ALA A 250 -8.55 11.64 -11.55
CA ALA A 250 -9.59 10.67 -11.25
C ALA A 250 -9.50 9.41 -12.10
N ALA A 251 -9.24 9.56 -13.41
CA ALA A 251 -9.00 8.43 -14.30
C ALA A 251 -7.74 7.64 -13.89
N ALA A 252 -6.66 8.33 -13.56
CA ALA A 252 -5.41 7.74 -13.12
C ALA A 252 -5.55 6.97 -11.80
N LEU A 253 -6.26 7.54 -10.81
CA LEU A 253 -6.55 6.87 -9.54
C LEU A 253 -7.42 5.62 -9.75
N LYS A 254 -8.41 5.69 -10.66
CA LYS A 254 -9.23 4.52 -11.01
C LYS A 254 -8.40 3.40 -11.63
N GLU A 255 -7.51 3.74 -12.56
CA GLU A 255 -6.60 2.75 -13.16
C GLU A 255 -5.64 2.16 -12.12
N LEU A 256 -5.08 2.99 -11.23
CA LEU A 256 -4.23 2.55 -10.13
C LEU A 256 -4.93 1.53 -9.22
N LYS A 257 -6.17 1.81 -8.79
CA LYS A 257 -6.97 0.89 -7.99
C LYS A 257 -7.22 -0.43 -8.71
N GLY A 258 -7.52 -0.38 -10.02
CA GLY A 258 -7.69 -1.58 -10.83
C GLY A 258 -6.41 -2.41 -10.92
N ALA A 259 -5.26 -1.76 -11.13
CA ALA A 259 -3.97 -2.44 -11.19
C ALA A 259 -3.58 -3.09 -9.86
N LEU A 260 -3.90 -2.47 -8.71
CA LEU A 260 -3.71 -3.06 -7.39
C LEU A 260 -4.51 -4.36 -7.23
N GLN A 261 -5.78 -4.36 -7.63
CA GLN A 261 -6.65 -5.54 -7.59
C GLN A 261 -6.13 -6.64 -8.52
N ASP A 262 -5.72 -6.30 -9.74
CA ASP A 262 -5.17 -7.25 -10.71
C ASP A 262 -3.87 -7.88 -10.18
N MET A 263 -2.99 -7.11 -9.53
CA MET A 263 -1.75 -7.63 -8.93
C MET A 263 -1.99 -8.48 -7.69
N GLU A 264 -2.99 -8.18 -6.88
CA GLU A 264 -3.35 -9.02 -5.74
C GLU A 264 -3.84 -10.40 -6.19
N ALA A 265 -4.51 -10.47 -7.35
CA ALA A 265 -4.96 -11.73 -7.96
C ALA A 265 -3.81 -12.56 -8.57
N LEU A 266 -2.61 -12.00 -8.74
CA LEU A 266 -1.46 -12.68 -9.31
C LEU A 266 -0.56 -13.27 -8.20
N SER A 267 -0.40 -14.60 -8.18
CA SER A 267 0.23 -15.39 -7.10
C SER A 267 1.71 -15.11 -6.81
N HIS A 268 2.35 -14.18 -7.55
CA HIS A 268 3.80 -13.93 -7.47
C HIS A 268 4.17 -12.43 -7.43
N SER A 269 3.19 -11.52 -7.45
CA SER A 269 3.43 -10.06 -7.35
C SER A 269 3.59 -9.59 -5.91
N THR A 270 3.08 -10.39 -4.97
CA THR A 270 2.98 -10.05 -3.56
C THR A 270 3.71 -11.08 -2.72
N LEU A 271 4.46 -10.60 -1.72
CA LEU A 271 5.00 -11.45 -0.66
C LEU A 271 4.07 -11.39 0.53
N HIS A 272 3.72 -12.56 1.06
CA HIS A 272 2.91 -12.69 2.27
C HIS A 272 3.79 -13.24 3.39
N LEU A 273 4.14 -12.40 4.35
CA LEU A 273 4.97 -12.73 5.49
C LEU A 273 4.08 -13.07 6.69
N THR A 274 4.00 -14.37 6.99
CA THR A 274 3.21 -14.94 8.09
C THR A 274 3.99 -14.91 9.41
N ALA A 275 3.36 -15.40 10.48
CA ALA A 275 4.05 -15.60 11.77
C ALA A 275 5.23 -16.58 11.69
N ALA A 276 5.23 -17.52 10.73
CA ALA A 276 6.36 -18.42 10.50
C ALA A 276 7.54 -17.70 9.84
N ASP A 277 7.25 -16.73 8.97
CA ASP A 277 8.27 -15.91 8.30
C ASP A 277 8.82 -14.82 9.23
N LEU A 278 7.98 -14.27 10.10
CA LEU A 278 8.27 -13.22 11.07
C LEU A 278 7.88 -13.66 12.49
N PRO A 279 8.59 -14.65 13.08
CA PRO A 279 8.36 -15.05 14.46
C PRO A 279 8.79 -13.95 15.44
N GLU A 280 8.50 -14.15 16.72
CA GLU A 280 9.06 -13.35 17.81
C GLU A 280 10.58 -13.12 17.61
N ARG A 281 11.07 -11.94 17.98
CA ARG A 281 12.48 -11.53 17.82
C ARG A 281 12.91 -11.37 16.36
N SER A 282 11.96 -11.21 15.46
CA SER A 282 12.22 -10.73 14.09
C SER A 282 11.98 -9.24 14.00
N ILE A 283 12.79 -8.55 13.20
CA ILE A 283 12.57 -7.18 12.75
C ILE A 283 12.46 -7.21 11.24
N ILE A 284 11.40 -6.63 10.69
CA ILE A 284 11.30 -6.37 9.24
C ILE A 284 11.46 -4.87 9.01
N LEU A 285 12.39 -4.50 8.13
CA LEU A 285 12.65 -3.13 7.70
C LEU A 285 12.19 -2.99 6.25
N LEU A 286 11.56 -1.87 5.92
CA LEU A 286 11.06 -1.58 4.58
C LEU A 286 11.40 -0.15 4.15
N ASP A 287 11.73 0.00 2.86
CA ASP A 287 11.68 1.26 2.13
C ASP A 287 10.21 1.54 1.73
N ASN A 288 9.60 2.42 2.51
CA ASN A 288 8.22 2.88 2.42
C ASN A 288 7.91 3.57 1.08
N TYR A 289 8.93 4.01 0.34
CA TYR A 289 8.74 4.65 -0.97
C TYR A 289 8.69 3.65 -2.12
N ARG A 290 9.29 2.46 -1.93
CA ARG A 290 9.45 1.44 -2.97
C ARG A 290 8.54 0.22 -2.77
N TRP A 291 7.97 0.09 -1.58
CA TRP A 291 7.05 -1.00 -1.23
C TRP A 291 5.73 -0.49 -0.69
N LEU A 292 4.63 -0.98 -1.29
CA LEU A 292 3.33 -0.97 -0.63
C LEU A 292 3.26 -2.09 0.38
N HIS A 293 2.51 -1.87 1.45
CA HIS A 293 2.24 -2.90 2.43
C HIS A 293 0.76 -2.93 2.85
N ALA A 294 0.32 -4.11 3.25
CA ALA A 294 -1.02 -4.39 3.75
C ALA A 294 -0.94 -5.40 4.89
N ARG A 295 -2.01 -5.47 5.68
CA ARG A 295 -2.15 -6.44 6.77
C ARG A 295 -3.56 -7.05 6.68
N ASN A 296 -3.67 -8.37 6.65
CA ASN A 296 -4.99 -9.00 6.81
C ASN A 296 -5.51 -8.85 8.25
N GLY A 297 -6.76 -9.23 8.50
CA GLY A 297 -7.35 -9.17 9.84
C GLY A 297 -6.48 -9.85 10.91
N ILE A 298 -6.33 -9.21 12.06
CA ILE A 298 -5.70 -9.82 13.24
C ILE A 298 -6.73 -10.75 13.87
N LYS A 299 -6.26 -11.92 14.30
CA LYS A 299 -7.07 -12.92 15.00
C LYS A 299 -6.61 -13.10 16.44
N ASP A 300 -5.40 -12.69 16.77
CA ASP A 300 -4.86 -12.71 18.14
C ASP A 300 -4.88 -11.32 18.79
N PRO A 301 -5.74 -11.06 19.79
CA PRO A 301 -5.78 -9.78 20.49
C PRO A 301 -4.47 -9.47 21.24
N ALA A 302 -3.66 -10.49 21.54
CA ALA A 302 -2.36 -10.31 22.19
C ALA A 302 -1.21 -10.09 21.19
N ARG A 303 -1.49 -10.03 19.88
CA ARG A 303 -0.47 -9.68 18.88
C ARG A 303 0.15 -8.32 19.22
N HIS A 304 1.47 -8.26 19.26
CA HIS A 304 2.21 -7.08 19.65
C HIS A 304 3.44 -6.89 18.77
N LEU A 305 3.47 -5.79 18.02
CA LEU A 305 4.69 -5.33 17.36
C LEU A 305 5.12 -3.98 17.93
N ARG A 306 6.40 -3.64 17.78
CA ARG A 306 6.89 -2.27 17.95
C ARG A 306 7.25 -1.66 16.61
N ARG A 307 6.81 -0.44 16.36
CA ARG A 307 7.07 0.30 15.11
C ARG A 307 7.97 1.50 15.36
N VAL A 308 8.80 1.80 14.36
CA VAL A 308 9.54 3.05 14.22
C VAL A 308 9.58 3.45 12.74
N ARG A 309 9.61 4.75 12.49
CA ARG A 309 9.76 5.36 11.16
C ARG A 309 10.92 6.34 11.20
N TRP A 310 11.75 6.39 10.17
CA TRP A 310 12.90 7.30 10.12
C TRP A 310 13.21 7.77 8.71
N ASN A 311 14.16 8.69 8.61
CA ASN A 311 14.62 9.27 7.35
C ASN A 311 13.47 9.97 6.59
N ALA A 312 12.80 10.90 7.25
CA ALA A 312 11.79 11.76 6.63
C ALA A 312 12.46 12.76 5.69
N ILE A 313 12.10 12.69 4.42
CA ILE A 313 12.65 13.52 3.35
C ILE A 313 11.46 14.05 2.55
N PRO A 314 11.45 15.34 2.13
CA PRO A 314 10.39 15.87 1.28
C PRO A 314 10.09 14.94 0.10
N PHE A 315 8.82 14.55 -0.04
CA PHE A 315 8.38 13.81 -1.21
C PHE A 315 8.47 14.75 -2.40
N ALA A 316 9.29 14.40 -3.40
CA ALA A 316 9.75 15.32 -4.44
C ALA A 316 8.62 16.24 -4.93
N ASN A 317 8.86 17.55 -4.84
CA ASN A 317 7.98 18.52 -5.46
C ASN A 317 8.11 18.35 -6.96
N GLY A 318 7.06 17.88 -7.63
CA GLY A 318 6.88 18.22 -9.04
C GLY A 318 7.14 19.72 -9.18
N VAL A 319 8.05 20.08 -10.06
CA VAL A 319 8.62 21.42 -10.25
C VAL A 319 7.57 22.52 -10.02
N VAL A 320 7.67 23.25 -8.89
CA VAL A 320 7.03 24.57 -8.77
C VAL A 320 8.12 25.58 -9.07
N SER A 321 8.30 25.88 -10.35
CA SER A 321 9.01 27.07 -10.78
C SER A 321 8.11 28.28 -10.57
N HIS A 322 8.23 28.94 -9.42
CA HIS A 322 7.81 30.32 -9.25
C HIS A 322 9.01 31.14 -8.77
N SER A 323 9.90 31.47 -9.70
CA SER A 323 10.70 32.68 -9.60
C SER A 323 9.76 33.86 -9.90
N ALA A 324 9.16 34.43 -8.86
CA ALA A 324 8.60 35.77 -8.95
C ALA A 324 9.78 36.75 -8.95
N GLU A 325 10.18 37.20 -10.14
CA GLU A 325 10.93 38.44 -10.27
C GLU A 325 10.04 39.58 -9.78
N VAL A 326 10.37 40.15 -8.62
CA VAL A 326 9.95 41.50 -8.27
C VAL A 326 11.06 42.43 -8.74
N SER A 327 10.93 42.95 -9.96
CA SER A 327 11.64 44.16 -10.36
C SER A 327 11.06 45.32 -9.56
N SER A 328 11.86 45.85 -8.63
CA SER A 328 11.68 47.18 -8.07
C SER A 328 12.21 48.22 -9.06
N THR A 329 11.31 49.04 -9.59
CA THR A 329 11.61 50.43 -9.98
C THR A 329 11.24 51.36 -8.85
#